data_AF-A0A1V1RFV5-F1
#
_entry.id   AF-A0A1V1RFV5-F1
#
_cell.length_a   1.000
_cell.length_b   1.000
_cell.length_c   1.000
_cell.angle_alpha   90.00
_cell.angle_beta   90.00
_cell.angle_gamma   90.00
#
_symmetry.space_group_name_H-M   'P 1'
#
loop_
_entity.id
_entity.type
_entity.pdbx_description
1 polymer ?
#
loop_
_entity_poly.entity_id
_entity_poly.type
_entity_poly.pdbx_seq_one_letter_code
_entity_poly.pdbx_strand_id
1 'polypeptide(L)'
;MYNLRYHVVSLVAVFLALAVGLVLGGVVAERGSVSGRVESLVQQLQSRFDTLQQENTSLKRSFEAERAFGQAAAQALVRGALDGRRVLVVTNAGRADGLDAVRTAVEQAGGEVAVLMLERPRADLDVAVPRALGSDVATGSEAYAKAAEALSSELTTAGPRPVLDALRSAGAVSSRNLDGPVDACVVIATAGDEPDEFGIALAAALKNRGIACVGAEAMGRDTGVAAAASRAGLSAVDDVDAPAGACSLVWCLAGRAEGWFGVKKGASKPFPDL
;
A
#
# COMPACT_ATOMS: atom_id res chain seq x y z
N MET A 1 16.11 -101.93 -6.54
CA MET A 1 17.03 -100.78 -6.31
C MET A 1 16.22 -99.50 -6.49
N TYR A 2 15.78 -98.89 -5.39
CA TYR A 2 15.16 -97.56 -5.45
C TYR A 2 16.19 -96.59 -6.03
N ASN A 3 15.89 -96.04 -7.19
CA ASN A 3 16.87 -95.36 -8.01
C ASN A 3 17.06 -93.94 -7.44
N LEU A 4 18.04 -93.78 -6.54
CA LEU A 4 18.32 -92.57 -5.74
C LEU A 4 18.29 -91.28 -6.57
N ARG A 5 18.71 -91.36 -7.84
CA ARG A 5 18.68 -90.27 -8.82
C ARG A 5 17.26 -89.72 -9.04
N TYR A 6 16.24 -90.57 -9.12
CA TYR A 6 14.86 -90.14 -9.29
C TYR A 6 14.28 -89.48 -8.03
N HIS A 7 14.68 -89.93 -6.83
CA HIS A 7 14.27 -89.28 -5.58
C HIS A 7 14.90 -87.91 -5.40
N VAL A 8 16.18 -87.77 -5.73
CA VAL A 8 16.88 -86.47 -5.72
C VAL A 8 16.26 -85.52 -6.75
N VAL A 9 15.96 -85.99 -7.97
CA VAL A 9 15.30 -85.18 -9.00
C VAL A 9 13.90 -84.72 -8.56
N SER A 10 13.11 -85.60 -7.94
CA SER A 10 11.80 -85.24 -7.38
C SER A 10 11.90 -84.19 -6.27
N LEU A 11 12.86 -84.34 -5.35
CA LEU A 11 13.05 -83.40 -4.25
C LEU A 11 13.52 -82.03 -4.74
N VAL A 12 14.42 -82.01 -5.72
CA VAL A 12 14.86 -80.76 -6.39
C VAL A 12 13.70 -80.09 -7.13
N ALA A 13 12.85 -80.86 -7.82
CA ALA A 13 11.69 -80.31 -8.51
C ALA A 13 10.68 -79.66 -7.54
N VAL A 14 10.41 -80.30 -6.39
CA VAL A 14 9.55 -79.72 -5.34
C VAL A 14 10.18 -78.47 -4.73
N PHE A 15 11.49 -78.49 -4.46
CA PHE A 15 12.19 -77.32 -3.94
C PHE A 15 12.18 -76.15 -4.92
N LEU A 16 12.38 -76.42 -6.21
CA LEU A 16 12.33 -75.41 -7.27
C LEU A 16 10.92 -74.81 -7.38
N ALA A 17 9.89 -75.65 -7.35
CA ALA A 17 8.50 -75.19 -7.37
C ALA A 17 8.16 -74.31 -6.15
N LEU A 18 8.66 -74.66 -4.97
CA LEU A 18 8.51 -73.86 -3.74
C LEU A 18 9.26 -72.53 -3.84
N ALA A 19 10.52 -72.54 -4.28
CA ALA A 19 11.31 -71.33 -4.43
C ALA A 19 10.67 -70.34 -5.43
N VAL A 20 10.21 -70.85 -6.57
CA VAL A 20 9.50 -70.06 -7.58
C VAL A 20 8.17 -69.52 -7.02
N GLY A 21 7.41 -70.35 -6.31
CA GLY A 21 6.16 -69.92 -5.66
C GLY A 21 6.37 -68.83 -4.62
N LEU A 22 7.43 -68.90 -3.83
CA LEU A 22 7.76 -67.93 -2.78
C LEU A 22 8.22 -66.59 -3.38
N VAL A 23 9.04 -66.63 -4.43
CA VAL A 23 9.50 -65.43 -5.16
C VAL A 23 8.32 -64.72 -5.84
N LEU A 24 7.46 -65.47 -6.56
CA LEU A 24 6.27 -64.89 -7.19
C LEU A 24 5.27 -64.34 -6.15
N GLY A 25 5.10 -65.05 -5.02
CA GLY A 25 4.25 -64.60 -3.92
C GLY A 25 4.74 -63.29 -3.29
N GLY A 26 6.06 -63.13 -3.09
CA GLY A 26 6.66 -61.92 -2.53
C GLY A 26 6.49 -60.69 -3.43
N VAL A 27 6.71 -60.84 -4.75
CA VAL A 27 6.57 -59.73 -5.72
C VAL A 27 5.13 -59.21 -5.81
N VAL A 28 4.13 -60.09 -5.71
CA VAL A 28 2.72 -59.69 -5.70
C VAL A 28 2.34 -58.99 -4.39
N ALA A 29 2.84 -59.48 -3.25
CA ALA A 29 2.59 -58.89 -1.93
C ALA A 29 3.21 -57.48 -1.77
N GLU A 30 4.44 -57.28 -2.25
CA GLU A 30 5.11 -55.97 -2.19
C GLU A 30 4.37 -54.91 -3.02
N ARG A 31 3.94 -55.25 -4.24
CA ARG A 31 3.18 -54.34 -5.12
C ARG A 31 1.85 -53.89 -4.50
N GLY A 32 1.11 -54.80 -3.87
CA GLY A 32 -0.14 -54.45 -3.18
C GLY A 32 0.06 -53.49 -1.99
N SER A 33 1.16 -53.66 -1.24
CA SER A 33 1.46 -52.80 -0.08
C SER A 33 1.93 -51.39 -0.46
N VAL A 34 2.62 -51.23 -1.59
CA VAL A 34 3.06 -49.93 -2.12
C VAL A 34 1.88 -49.14 -2.70
N SER A 35 0.99 -49.81 -3.46
CA SER A 35 -0.23 -49.19 -4.00
C SER A 35 -1.15 -48.64 -2.91
N GLY A 36 -1.38 -49.39 -1.82
CA GLY A 36 -2.21 -48.92 -0.70
C GLY A 36 -1.62 -47.72 0.05
N ARG A 37 -0.29 -47.61 0.14
CA ARG A 37 0.37 -46.42 0.73
C ARG A 37 0.22 -45.18 -0.14
N VAL A 38 0.33 -45.34 -1.47
CA VAL A 38 0.12 -44.25 -2.42
C VAL A 38 -1.34 -43.79 -2.40
N GLU A 39 -2.31 -44.71 -2.40
CA GLU A 39 -3.73 -44.39 -2.29
C GLU A 39 -4.07 -43.65 -0.98
N SER A 40 -3.55 -44.12 0.16
CA SER A 40 -3.73 -43.46 1.45
C SER A 40 -3.12 -42.04 1.46
N LEU A 41 -1.94 -41.86 0.88
CA LEU A 41 -1.31 -40.55 0.76
C LEU A 41 -2.12 -39.61 -0.15
N VAL A 42 -2.63 -40.10 -1.28
CA VAL A 42 -3.50 -39.33 -2.18
C VAL A 42 -4.78 -38.90 -1.47
N GLN A 43 -5.44 -39.80 -0.73
CA GLN A 43 -6.63 -39.47 0.07
C GLN A 43 -6.33 -38.43 1.15
N GLN A 44 -5.18 -38.53 1.83
CA GLN A 44 -4.75 -37.53 2.82
C GLN A 44 -4.48 -36.17 2.17
N LEU A 45 -3.81 -36.13 1.01
CA LEU A 45 -3.56 -34.89 0.28
C LEU A 45 -4.87 -34.26 -0.20
N GLN A 46 -5.80 -35.06 -0.70
CA GLN A 46 -7.10 -34.59 -1.15
C GLN A 46 -7.93 -34.04 0.01
N SER A 47 -7.98 -34.75 1.15
CA SER A 47 -8.64 -34.26 2.36
C SER A 47 -8.03 -32.96 2.89
N ARG A 48 -6.69 -32.83 2.87
CA ARG A 48 -6.00 -31.57 3.24
C ARG A 48 -6.32 -30.45 2.25
N PHE A 49 -6.35 -30.74 0.96
CA PHE A 49 -6.69 -29.76 -0.06
C PHE A 49 -8.12 -29.25 0.12
N ASP A 50 -9.09 -30.16 0.31
CA ASP A 50 -10.49 -29.81 0.56
C ASP A 50 -10.64 -28.97 1.83
N THR A 51 -9.92 -29.33 2.90
CA THR A 51 -9.89 -28.57 4.16
C THR A 51 -9.34 -27.16 3.94
N LEU A 52 -8.18 -27.04 3.31
CA LEU A 52 -7.56 -25.74 3.00
C LEU A 52 -8.45 -24.89 2.08
N GLN A 53 -9.14 -25.50 1.13
CA GLN A 53 -10.08 -24.80 0.25
C GLN A 53 -11.29 -24.26 1.03
N GLN A 54 -11.84 -25.05 1.96
CA GLN A 54 -12.93 -24.63 2.84
C GLN A 54 -12.49 -23.52 3.80
N GLU A 55 -11.34 -23.67 4.45
CA GLU A 55 -10.75 -22.65 5.33
C GLU A 55 -10.51 -21.35 4.57
N ASN A 56 -9.90 -21.41 3.38
CA ASN A 56 -9.65 -20.24 2.55
C ASN A 56 -10.96 -19.53 2.17
N THR A 57 -11.99 -20.30 1.82
CA THR A 57 -13.32 -19.75 1.49
C THR A 57 -13.95 -19.08 2.72
N SER A 58 -13.84 -19.69 3.90
CA SER A 58 -14.35 -19.16 5.17
C SER A 58 -13.62 -17.86 5.57
N LEU A 59 -12.29 -17.87 5.49
CA LEU A 59 -11.45 -16.70 5.77
C LEU A 59 -11.75 -15.54 4.82
N LYS A 60 -11.92 -15.81 3.51
CA LYS A 60 -12.30 -14.79 2.53
C LYS A 60 -13.64 -14.15 2.85
N ARG A 61 -14.67 -14.96 3.16
CA ARG A 61 -16.00 -14.44 3.54
C ARG A 61 -15.94 -13.60 4.82
N SER A 62 -15.21 -14.07 5.82
CA SER A 62 -15.04 -13.35 7.08
C SER A 62 -14.31 -12.02 6.86
N PHE A 63 -13.24 -12.03 6.07
CA PHE A 63 -12.50 -10.82 5.71
C PHE A 63 -13.35 -9.82 4.92
N GLU A 64 -14.16 -10.28 3.97
CA GLU A 64 -15.09 -9.41 3.23
C GLU A 64 -16.15 -8.78 4.15
N ALA A 65 -16.72 -9.55 5.08
CA ALA A 65 -17.69 -9.05 6.05
C ALA A 65 -17.07 -8.02 7.01
N GLU A 66 -15.91 -8.31 7.57
CA GLU A 66 -15.15 -7.39 8.44
C GLU A 66 -14.74 -6.12 7.68
N ARG A 67 -14.31 -6.25 6.42
CA ARG A 67 -13.98 -5.10 5.57
C ARG A 67 -15.20 -4.23 5.31
N ALA A 68 -16.34 -4.82 5.00
CA ALA A 68 -17.59 -4.08 4.78
C ALA A 68 -18.05 -3.36 6.06
N PHE A 69 -17.98 -4.04 7.21
CA PHE A 69 -18.25 -3.42 8.51
C PHE A 69 -17.29 -2.27 8.79
N GLY A 70 -15.99 -2.48 8.61
CA GLY A 70 -14.96 -1.46 8.79
C GLY A 70 -15.14 -0.24 7.88
N GLN A 71 -15.57 -0.43 6.63
CA GLN A 71 -15.92 0.66 5.71
C GLN A 71 -17.11 1.47 6.22
N ALA A 72 -18.19 0.79 6.64
CA ALA A 72 -19.38 1.46 7.16
C ALA A 72 -19.09 2.22 8.47
N ALA A 73 -18.32 1.59 9.38
CA ALA A 73 -17.90 2.21 10.63
C ALA A 73 -16.99 3.41 10.39
N ALA A 74 -15.97 3.27 9.53
CA ALA A 74 -15.07 4.38 9.17
C ALA A 74 -15.86 5.56 8.61
N GLN A 75 -16.80 5.32 7.68
CA GLN A 75 -17.65 6.38 7.13
C GLN A 75 -18.46 7.09 8.22
N ALA A 76 -19.03 6.35 9.18
CA ALA A 76 -19.78 6.94 10.28
C ALA A 76 -18.89 7.78 11.22
N LEU A 77 -17.64 7.37 11.44
CA LEU A 77 -16.68 8.06 12.31
C LEU A 77 -16.10 9.34 11.70
N VAL A 78 -15.96 9.38 10.37
CA VAL A 78 -15.36 10.53 9.67
C VAL A 78 -16.38 11.55 9.18
N ARG A 79 -17.66 11.21 9.16
CA ARG A 79 -18.72 12.08 8.63
C ARG A 79 -18.69 13.45 9.31
N GLY A 80 -18.61 14.50 8.49
CA GLY A 80 -18.58 15.90 8.94
C GLY A 80 -17.28 16.33 9.62
N ALA A 81 -16.24 15.48 9.66
CA ALA A 81 -14.97 15.83 10.27
C ALA A 81 -14.21 16.92 9.48
N LEU A 82 -14.49 17.06 8.19
CA LEU A 82 -13.86 18.04 7.28
C LEU A 82 -14.88 19.02 6.68
N ASP A 83 -16.07 19.17 7.28
CA ASP A 83 -17.09 20.10 6.78
C ASP A 83 -16.53 21.53 6.66
N GLY A 84 -16.70 22.13 5.48
CA GLY A 84 -16.21 23.47 5.17
C GLY A 84 -14.69 23.59 5.05
N ARG A 85 -13.94 22.48 5.10
CA ARG A 85 -12.49 22.47 4.90
C ARG A 85 -12.12 22.11 3.46
N ARG A 86 -11.18 22.86 2.91
CA ARG A 86 -10.54 22.56 1.64
C ARG A 86 -9.21 21.83 1.86
N VAL A 87 -9.12 20.60 1.38
CA VAL A 87 -7.93 19.76 1.46
C VAL A 87 -7.15 19.84 0.17
N LEU A 88 -5.91 20.32 0.25
CA LEU A 88 -4.95 20.27 -0.83
C LEU A 88 -4.38 18.85 -0.96
N VAL A 89 -4.36 18.30 -2.17
CA VAL A 89 -3.64 17.05 -2.48
C VAL A 89 -2.51 17.37 -3.43
N VAL A 90 -1.27 17.14 -2.99
CA VAL A 90 -0.05 17.33 -3.78
C VAL A 90 0.36 15.97 -4.36
N THR A 91 0.38 15.87 -5.69
CA THR A 91 0.67 14.64 -6.44
C THR A 91 1.53 14.94 -7.68
N ASN A 92 1.99 13.93 -8.42
CA ASN A 92 2.70 14.10 -9.70
C ASN A 92 1.84 13.70 -10.90
N ALA A 93 2.18 14.22 -12.07
CA ALA A 93 1.53 13.85 -13.32
C ALA A 93 1.81 12.38 -13.69
N GLY A 94 0.78 11.69 -14.20
CA GLY A 94 0.88 10.29 -14.62
C GLY A 94 0.86 9.26 -13.48
N ARG A 95 0.75 9.69 -12.22
CA ARG A 95 0.64 8.81 -11.06
C ARG A 95 -0.55 9.24 -10.18
N ALA A 96 -1.52 8.34 -10.06
CA ALA A 96 -2.75 8.53 -9.28
C ALA A 96 -2.88 7.52 -8.13
N ASP A 97 -1.80 6.79 -7.83
CA ASP A 97 -1.79 5.78 -6.78
C ASP A 97 -2.13 6.44 -5.44
N GLY A 98 -3.28 6.09 -4.86
CA GLY A 98 -3.77 6.70 -3.62
C GLY A 98 -4.56 8.01 -3.80
N LEU A 99 -4.51 8.69 -4.96
CA LEU A 99 -5.26 9.95 -5.17
C LEU A 99 -6.77 9.74 -5.06
N ASP A 100 -7.31 8.69 -5.71
CA ASP A 100 -8.73 8.38 -5.63
C ASP A 100 -9.16 7.97 -4.21
N ALA A 101 -8.29 7.27 -3.48
CA ALA A 101 -8.54 6.89 -2.09
C ALA A 101 -8.57 8.12 -1.17
N VAL A 102 -7.59 9.02 -1.30
CA VAL A 102 -7.55 10.31 -0.59
C VAL A 102 -8.79 11.15 -0.93
N ARG A 103 -9.13 11.28 -2.22
CA ARG A 103 -10.31 12.04 -2.65
C ARG A 103 -11.58 11.48 -2.01
N THR A 104 -11.77 10.16 -2.09
CA THR A 104 -12.93 9.49 -1.52
C THR A 104 -13.02 9.69 -0.01
N ALA A 105 -11.90 9.56 0.72
CA ALA A 105 -11.87 9.75 2.16
C ALA A 105 -12.23 11.18 2.57
N VAL A 106 -11.69 12.18 1.86
CA VAL A 106 -11.98 13.60 2.12
C VAL A 106 -13.45 13.93 1.82
N GLU A 107 -13.97 13.49 0.68
CA GLU A 107 -15.36 13.73 0.26
C GLU A 107 -16.36 13.05 1.21
N GLN A 108 -16.08 11.82 1.66
CA GLN A 108 -16.91 11.13 2.66
C GLN A 108 -16.93 11.82 4.01
N ALA A 109 -15.88 12.56 4.34
CA ALA A 109 -15.77 13.36 5.55
C ALA A 109 -16.37 14.78 5.42
N GLY A 110 -16.87 15.15 4.24
CA GLY A 110 -17.50 16.45 3.96
C GLY A 110 -16.55 17.56 3.48
N GLY A 111 -15.28 17.23 3.20
CA GLY A 111 -14.28 18.19 2.72
C GLY A 111 -14.29 18.38 1.21
N GLU A 112 -13.77 19.53 0.77
CA GLU A 112 -13.52 19.82 -0.65
C GLU A 112 -12.09 19.45 -1.04
N VAL A 113 -11.91 18.77 -2.18
CA VAL A 113 -10.58 18.39 -2.66
C VAL A 113 -10.09 19.40 -3.70
N ALA A 114 -8.94 20.00 -3.42
CA ALA A 114 -8.14 20.76 -4.36
C ALA A 114 -6.88 19.98 -4.71
N VAL A 115 -6.46 19.96 -5.96
CA VAL A 115 -5.29 19.18 -6.40
C VAL A 115 -4.22 20.11 -6.94
N LEU A 116 -2.98 19.90 -6.52
CA LEU A 116 -1.78 20.46 -7.12
C LEU A 116 -0.95 19.31 -7.69
N MET A 117 -0.79 19.29 -9.00
CA MET A 117 -0.07 18.25 -9.72
C MET A 117 1.28 18.79 -10.19
N LEU A 118 2.34 18.10 -9.81
CA LEU A 118 3.72 18.40 -10.17
C LEU A 118 4.02 17.69 -11.50
N GLU A 119 4.22 18.48 -12.56
CA GLU A 119 4.27 17.98 -13.95
C GLU A 119 5.67 17.57 -14.40
N ARG A 120 6.73 18.12 -13.79
CA ARG A 120 8.11 17.93 -14.27
C ARG A 120 9.04 17.36 -13.21
N PRO A 121 10.01 16.52 -13.60
CA PRO A 121 11.08 16.12 -12.69
C PRO A 121 11.93 17.34 -12.31
N ARG A 122 12.24 17.43 -11.02
CA ARG A 122 13.20 18.30 -10.31
C ARG A 122 14.01 19.29 -11.18
N ALA A 123 14.80 18.82 -12.14
CA ALA A 123 15.71 19.63 -12.96
C ALA A 123 15.09 20.89 -13.64
N ASP A 124 13.80 20.91 -13.95
CA ASP A 124 13.13 22.06 -14.58
C ASP A 124 12.59 23.11 -13.58
N LEU A 125 12.32 22.69 -12.34
CA LEU A 125 11.91 23.58 -11.25
C LEU A 125 13.08 24.48 -10.81
N ASP A 126 14.31 24.00 -10.91
CA ASP A 126 15.54 24.77 -10.62
C ASP A 126 15.67 26.05 -11.46
N VAL A 127 15.03 26.13 -12.63
CA VAL A 127 15.04 27.30 -13.52
C VAL A 127 13.77 28.15 -13.38
N ALA A 128 12.62 27.51 -13.21
CA ALA A 128 11.32 28.17 -13.12
C ALA A 128 11.13 28.92 -11.79
N VAL A 129 11.55 28.32 -10.68
CA VAL A 129 11.36 28.84 -9.32
C VAL A 129 12.14 30.14 -9.06
N PRO A 130 13.46 30.22 -9.34
CA PRO A 130 14.21 31.46 -9.09
C PRO A 130 13.74 32.62 -9.96
N ARG A 131 13.33 32.34 -11.21
CA ARG A 131 12.77 33.34 -12.15
C ARG A 131 11.40 33.85 -11.69
N ALA A 132 10.57 33.00 -11.09
CA ALA A 132 9.29 33.39 -10.51
C ALA A 132 9.42 34.22 -9.23
N LEU A 133 10.42 33.90 -8.39
CA LEU A 133 10.65 34.52 -7.09
C LEU A 133 11.57 35.76 -7.13
N GLY A 134 12.16 36.08 -8.30
CA GLY A 134 13.05 37.24 -8.45
C GLY A 134 14.36 37.12 -7.68
N SER A 135 14.82 35.90 -7.37
CA SER A 135 16.04 35.67 -6.60
C SER A 135 17.19 35.21 -7.50
N ASP A 136 18.24 36.02 -7.62
CA ASP A 136 19.45 35.72 -8.40
C ASP A 136 20.39 34.66 -7.76
N VAL A 137 20.03 34.05 -6.62
CA VAL A 137 21.03 33.44 -5.72
C VAL A 137 20.73 32.01 -5.23
N ALA A 138 19.51 31.49 -5.36
CA ALA A 138 19.19 30.14 -4.84
C ALA A 138 19.15 29.09 -5.96
N THR A 139 19.95 28.03 -5.82
CA THR A 139 19.91 26.83 -6.69
C THR A 139 19.72 25.57 -5.83
N GLY A 140 19.12 24.53 -6.41
CA GLY A 140 18.91 23.26 -5.71
C GLY A 140 17.96 23.36 -4.50
N SER A 141 18.23 22.57 -3.45
CA SER A 141 17.35 22.40 -2.27
C SER A 141 16.87 23.71 -1.63
N GLU A 142 17.72 24.74 -1.58
CA GLU A 142 17.37 26.03 -0.97
C GLU A 142 16.34 26.82 -1.81
N ALA A 143 16.37 26.66 -3.14
CA ALA A 143 15.36 27.26 -4.03
C ALA A 143 13.99 26.59 -3.83
N TYR A 144 13.95 25.26 -3.68
CA TYR A 144 12.72 24.53 -3.39
C TYR A 144 12.10 24.93 -2.06
N ALA A 145 12.91 25.07 -1.01
CA ALA A 145 12.43 25.51 0.30
C ALA A 145 11.78 26.90 0.22
N LYS A 146 12.44 27.86 -0.46
CA LYS A 146 11.89 29.22 -0.64
C LYS A 146 10.62 29.25 -1.50
N ALA A 147 10.56 28.44 -2.57
CA ALA A 147 9.32 28.27 -3.33
C ALA A 147 8.20 27.65 -2.51
N ALA A 148 8.50 26.61 -1.75
CA ALA A 148 7.55 25.97 -0.85
C ALA A 148 7.02 26.96 0.19
N GLU A 149 7.88 27.78 0.78
CA GLU A 149 7.49 28.85 1.71
C GLU A 149 6.60 29.89 1.05
N ALA A 150 7.01 30.44 -0.10
CA ALA A 150 6.23 31.46 -0.81
C ALA A 150 4.86 30.92 -1.26
N LEU A 151 4.84 29.71 -1.83
CA LEU A 151 3.60 29.04 -2.23
C LEU A 151 2.72 28.72 -1.02
N SER A 152 3.27 28.27 0.10
CA SER A 152 2.50 28.03 1.33
C SER A 152 1.82 29.30 1.84
N SER A 153 2.45 30.46 1.66
CA SER A 153 1.84 31.74 2.00
C SER A 153 0.61 32.02 1.11
N GLU A 154 0.75 31.88 -0.20
CA GLU A 154 -0.36 32.10 -1.15
C GLU A 154 -1.52 31.11 -0.98
N LEU A 155 -1.21 29.87 -0.60
CA LEU A 155 -2.20 28.82 -0.41
C LEU A 155 -3.00 28.96 0.88
N THR A 156 -2.50 29.71 1.87
CA THR A 156 -3.19 29.92 3.16
C THR A 156 -3.96 31.22 3.24
N THR A 157 -3.79 32.13 2.28
CA THR A 157 -4.46 33.44 2.26
C THR A 157 -5.34 33.60 1.02
N ALA A 158 -6.48 34.27 1.18
CA ALA A 158 -7.25 34.74 0.03
C ALA A 158 -6.51 35.90 -0.64
N GLY A 159 -6.29 35.84 -1.94
CA GLY A 159 -5.57 36.89 -2.67
C GLY A 159 -4.93 36.43 -3.98
N PRO A 160 -4.16 37.32 -4.63
CA PRO A 160 -3.40 36.99 -5.82
C PRO A 160 -2.33 35.94 -5.52
N ARG A 161 -2.04 35.09 -6.51
CA ARG A 161 -1.14 33.92 -6.39
C ARG A 161 0.00 33.97 -7.41
N PRO A 162 0.85 35.01 -7.39
CA PRO A 162 1.89 35.21 -8.41
C PRO A 162 2.87 34.03 -8.51
N VAL A 163 3.21 33.37 -7.41
CA VAL A 163 4.10 32.19 -7.42
C VAL A 163 3.41 31.00 -8.08
N LEU A 164 2.16 30.70 -7.70
CA LEU A 164 1.39 29.64 -8.34
C LEU A 164 1.21 29.91 -9.85
N ASP A 165 0.89 31.15 -10.23
CA ASP A 165 0.70 31.53 -11.63
C ASP A 165 2.00 31.46 -12.43
N ALA A 166 3.13 31.82 -11.84
CA ALA A 166 4.44 31.68 -12.46
C ALA A 166 4.83 30.20 -12.65
N LEU A 167 4.58 29.35 -11.65
CA LEU A 167 4.82 27.91 -11.74
C LEU A 167 3.92 27.24 -12.81
N ARG A 168 2.65 27.65 -12.91
CA ARG A 168 1.74 27.22 -13.98
C ARG A 168 2.22 27.68 -15.35
N SER A 169 2.61 28.95 -15.47
CA SER A 169 3.10 29.53 -16.74
C SER A 169 4.39 28.88 -17.21
N ALA A 170 5.25 28.45 -16.28
CA ALA A 170 6.44 27.67 -16.57
C ALA A 170 6.13 26.20 -16.93
N GLY A 171 4.88 25.75 -16.73
CA GLY A 171 4.48 24.36 -16.90
C GLY A 171 5.12 23.41 -15.88
N ALA A 172 5.45 23.92 -14.69
CA ALA A 172 6.01 23.13 -13.59
C ALA A 172 4.90 22.45 -12.77
N VAL A 173 3.74 23.11 -12.65
CA VAL A 173 2.58 22.59 -11.93
C VAL A 173 1.30 22.80 -12.73
N SER A 174 0.35 21.89 -12.54
CA SER A 174 -1.05 22.08 -12.89
C SER A 174 -1.90 21.97 -11.62
N SER A 175 -3.14 22.46 -11.64
CA SER A 175 -3.98 22.41 -10.45
C SER A 175 -5.47 22.37 -10.79
N ARG A 176 -6.26 21.85 -9.86
CA ARG A 176 -7.71 21.68 -9.98
C ARG A 176 -8.39 22.15 -8.70
N ASN A 177 -9.48 22.93 -8.83
CA ASN A 177 -10.27 23.46 -7.71
C ASN A 177 -9.44 24.22 -6.65
N LEU A 178 -8.40 24.93 -7.08
CA LEU A 178 -7.44 25.62 -6.21
C LEU A 178 -7.60 27.14 -6.31
N ASP A 179 -8.82 27.62 -6.04
CA ASP A 179 -9.22 29.03 -6.25
C ASP A 179 -9.27 29.86 -4.96
N GLY A 180 -9.03 29.22 -3.81
CA GLY A 180 -9.12 29.85 -2.49
C GLY A 180 -8.18 29.17 -1.48
N PRO A 181 -8.14 29.66 -0.23
CA PRO A 181 -7.23 29.14 0.80
C PRO A 181 -7.52 27.67 1.09
N VAL A 182 -6.50 26.96 1.56
CA VAL A 182 -6.57 25.54 1.94
C VAL A 182 -6.42 25.40 3.44
N ASP A 183 -7.17 24.46 4.03
CA ASP A 183 -7.26 24.24 5.48
C ASP A 183 -6.48 23.01 5.94
N ALA A 184 -6.19 22.09 5.01
CA ALA A 184 -5.39 20.90 5.26
C ALA A 184 -4.64 20.48 3.98
N CYS A 185 -3.62 19.64 4.12
CA CYS A 185 -2.81 19.17 3.01
C CYS A 185 -2.50 17.67 3.12
N VAL A 186 -2.54 16.99 1.98
CA VAL A 186 -2.08 15.61 1.80
C VAL A 186 -1.00 15.61 0.73
N VAL A 187 0.15 15.00 1.02
CA VAL A 187 1.21 14.77 0.03
C VAL A 187 1.29 13.29 -0.31
N ILE A 188 1.14 12.98 -1.59
CA ILE A 188 1.31 11.64 -2.18
C ILE A 188 2.33 11.68 -3.33
N ALA A 189 3.05 12.79 -3.46
CA ALA A 189 3.95 13.09 -4.56
C ALA A 189 5.22 12.22 -4.51
N THR A 190 5.59 11.64 -5.65
CA THR A 190 6.79 10.83 -5.85
C THR A 190 7.57 11.24 -7.10
N ALA A 191 8.89 11.22 -7.04
CA ALA A 191 9.80 11.33 -8.17
C ALA A 191 10.51 9.98 -8.40
N GLY A 192 10.09 9.21 -9.41
CA GLY A 192 10.71 7.91 -9.70
C GLY A 192 10.51 6.85 -8.61
N ASP A 193 9.32 6.83 -7.99
CA ASP A 193 8.96 6.00 -6.82
C ASP A 193 9.65 6.36 -5.49
N GLU A 194 10.47 7.41 -5.47
CA GLU A 194 10.95 8.03 -4.24
C GLU A 194 10.10 9.25 -3.86
N PRO A 195 10.12 9.72 -2.59
CA PRO A 195 9.35 10.88 -2.17
C PRO A 195 9.76 12.14 -2.93
N ASP A 196 8.77 12.91 -3.40
CA ASP A 196 9.05 14.20 -4.04
C ASP A 196 9.45 15.24 -2.98
N GLU A 197 10.70 15.71 -3.05
CA GLU A 197 11.23 16.66 -2.07
C GLU A 197 10.48 18.00 -2.05
N PHE A 198 10.02 18.49 -3.21
CA PHE A 198 9.25 19.73 -3.25
C PHE A 198 7.88 19.53 -2.63
N GLY A 199 7.22 18.40 -2.91
CA GLY A 199 5.96 18.04 -2.26
C GLY A 199 6.08 17.96 -0.74
N ILE A 200 7.13 17.32 -0.22
CA ILE A 200 7.41 17.24 1.23
C ILE A 200 7.73 18.62 1.81
N ALA A 201 8.57 19.42 1.13
CA ALA A 201 8.91 20.77 1.58
C ALA A 201 7.69 21.70 1.62
N LEU A 202 6.80 21.62 0.63
CA LEU A 202 5.54 22.39 0.61
C LEU A 202 4.63 21.99 1.77
N ALA A 203 4.46 20.69 2.02
CA ALA A 203 3.68 20.21 3.15
C ALA A 203 4.28 20.65 4.50
N ALA A 204 5.61 20.63 4.65
CA ALA A 204 6.29 21.14 5.85
C ALA A 204 6.10 22.66 6.02
N ALA A 205 6.21 23.44 4.94
CA ALA A 205 5.97 24.88 4.95
C ALA A 205 4.52 25.22 5.36
N LEU A 206 3.53 24.46 4.85
CA LEU A 206 2.13 24.59 5.26
C LEU A 206 1.95 24.23 6.75
N LYS A 207 2.60 23.17 7.24
CA LYS A 207 2.56 22.80 8.66
C LYS A 207 3.08 23.91 9.57
N ASN A 208 4.17 24.56 9.19
CA ASN A 208 4.73 25.69 9.94
C ASN A 208 3.78 26.89 10.02
N ARG A 209 2.74 26.94 9.18
CA ARG A 209 1.67 27.95 9.19
C ARG A 209 0.42 27.50 9.93
N GLY A 210 0.46 26.34 10.60
CA GLY A 210 -0.66 25.78 11.37
C GLY A 210 -1.64 24.93 10.56
N ILE A 211 -1.31 24.59 9.30
CA ILE A 211 -2.14 23.72 8.47
C ILE A 211 -1.84 22.25 8.80
N ALA A 212 -2.87 21.43 8.95
CA ALA A 212 -2.71 20.00 9.17
C ALA A 212 -2.22 19.33 7.87
N CYS A 213 -1.04 18.71 7.92
CA CYS A 213 -0.38 18.11 6.77
C CYS A 213 -0.08 16.62 7.00
N VAL A 214 -0.44 15.78 6.02
CA VAL A 214 -0.28 14.32 6.09
C VAL A 214 0.45 13.79 4.86
N GLY A 215 1.49 12.99 5.05
CA GLY A 215 2.05 12.17 3.96
C GLY A 215 1.28 10.87 3.83
N ALA A 216 0.76 10.58 2.65
CA ALA A 216 -0.07 9.40 2.44
C ALA A 216 0.51 8.47 1.37
N GLU A 217 0.33 7.17 1.59
CA GLU A 217 0.65 6.12 0.63
C GLU A 217 -0.44 5.06 0.61
N ALA A 218 -0.58 4.37 -0.53
CA ALA A 218 -1.40 3.16 -0.61
C ALA A 218 -0.66 1.97 0.01
N MET A 219 -1.41 1.02 0.58
CA MET A 219 -0.88 -0.17 1.26
C MET A 219 0.02 -1.00 0.33
N GLY A 220 -0.36 -1.12 -0.94
CA GLY A 220 0.35 -1.93 -1.95
C GLY A 220 1.57 -1.25 -2.59
N ARG A 221 1.97 -0.05 -2.15
CA ARG A 221 3.09 0.71 -2.74
C ARG A 221 4.06 1.12 -1.65
N ASP A 222 5.36 0.98 -1.89
CA ASP A 222 6.39 1.43 -0.96
C ASP A 222 7.16 2.59 -1.59
N THR A 223 6.59 3.79 -1.46
CA THR A 223 7.14 5.02 -2.07
C THR A 223 8.00 5.82 -1.08
N GLY A 224 7.90 5.50 0.22
CA GLY A 224 8.62 6.18 1.29
C GLY A 224 8.12 7.59 1.64
N VAL A 225 7.03 8.07 1.02
CA VAL A 225 6.37 9.35 1.28
C VAL A 225 5.91 9.47 2.73
N ALA A 226 5.27 8.44 3.30
CA ALA A 226 4.85 8.38 4.69
C ALA A 226 6.05 8.49 5.64
N ALA A 227 7.13 7.76 5.33
CA ALA A 227 8.37 7.83 6.11
C ALA A 227 9.05 9.20 5.99
N ALA A 228 9.07 9.81 4.79
CA ALA A 228 9.63 11.14 4.57
C ALA A 228 8.82 12.23 5.26
N ALA A 229 7.49 12.15 5.21
CA ALA A 229 6.57 13.03 5.91
C ALA A 229 6.78 12.96 7.42
N SER A 230 6.84 11.75 7.99
CA SER A 230 7.13 11.54 9.41
C SER A 230 8.49 12.15 9.82
N ARG A 231 9.55 11.97 9.02
CA ARG A 231 10.86 12.61 9.26
C ARG A 231 10.82 14.14 9.17
N ALA A 232 9.97 14.69 8.31
CA ALA A 232 9.72 16.13 8.21
C ALA A 232 8.80 16.65 9.33
N GLY A 233 8.42 15.80 10.29
CA GLY A 233 7.55 16.14 11.40
C GLY A 233 6.07 16.19 11.04
N LEU A 234 5.67 15.76 9.85
CA LEU A 234 4.26 15.66 9.45
C LEU A 234 3.61 14.39 10.03
N SER A 235 2.29 14.35 10.06
CA SER A 235 1.57 13.07 10.23
C SER A 235 1.72 12.22 8.97
N ALA A 236 1.55 10.91 9.10
CA ALA A 236 1.69 9.99 7.99
C ALA A 236 0.67 8.84 8.03
N VAL A 237 0.24 8.37 6.86
CA VAL A 237 -0.67 7.24 6.68
C VAL A 237 -0.15 6.37 5.55
N ASP A 238 0.13 5.10 5.79
CA ASP A 238 0.76 4.23 4.77
C ASP A 238 -0.17 3.21 4.10
N ASP A 239 -1.45 3.22 4.48
CA ASP A 239 -2.50 2.34 3.99
C ASP A 239 -3.79 3.11 3.64
N VAL A 240 -3.66 4.25 2.96
CA VAL A 240 -4.79 5.20 2.71
C VAL A 240 -5.98 4.59 1.95
N ASP A 241 -5.75 3.49 1.23
CA ASP A 241 -6.74 2.70 0.50
C ASP A 241 -7.44 1.63 1.36
N ALA A 242 -7.02 1.45 2.62
CA ALA A 242 -7.70 0.65 3.62
C ALA A 242 -8.68 1.50 4.47
N PRO A 243 -9.75 0.91 5.03
CA PRO A 243 -10.71 1.66 5.85
C PRO A 243 -10.10 2.34 7.08
N ALA A 244 -9.15 1.66 7.74
CA ALA A 244 -8.43 2.20 8.89
C ALA A 244 -7.52 3.39 8.50
N GLY A 245 -6.75 3.25 7.42
CA GLY A 245 -5.94 4.33 6.87
C GLY A 245 -6.76 5.54 6.42
N ALA A 246 -7.88 5.32 5.72
CA ALA A 246 -8.79 6.40 5.32
C ALA A 246 -9.35 7.17 6.54
N CYS A 247 -9.73 6.47 7.62
CA CYS A 247 -10.13 7.11 8.87
C CYS A 247 -8.99 7.91 9.51
N SER A 248 -7.80 7.30 9.59
CA SER A 248 -6.59 7.91 10.14
C SER A 248 -6.21 9.19 9.39
N LEU A 249 -6.28 9.16 8.06
CA LEU A 249 -6.05 10.32 7.21
C LEU A 249 -6.97 11.47 7.59
N VAL A 250 -8.29 11.22 7.63
CA VAL A 250 -9.27 12.25 7.95
C VAL A 250 -9.04 12.82 9.35
N TRP A 251 -8.73 11.97 10.33
CA TRP A 251 -8.49 12.41 11.71
C TRP A 251 -7.26 13.29 11.84
N CYS A 252 -6.19 12.96 11.12
CA CYS A 252 -5.01 13.81 11.02
C CYS A 252 -5.33 15.14 10.35
N LEU A 253 -6.07 15.14 9.23
CA LEU A 253 -6.47 16.37 8.53
C LEU A 253 -7.43 17.25 9.35
N ALA A 254 -8.26 16.64 10.20
CA ALA A 254 -9.14 17.33 11.13
C ALA A 254 -8.38 17.95 12.31
N GLY A 255 -7.10 17.58 12.52
CA GLY A 255 -6.30 17.97 13.68
C GLY A 255 -6.64 17.20 14.96
N ARG A 256 -7.31 16.04 14.84
CA ARG A 256 -7.72 15.20 15.98
C ARG A 256 -6.68 14.16 16.36
N ALA A 257 -5.74 13.87 15.47
CA ALA A 257 -4.67 12.91 15.68
C ALA A 257 -3.36 13.40 15.04
N GLU A 258 -2.24 13.00 15.61
CA GLU A 258 -0.91 13.19 15.03
C GLU A 258 -0.10 11.90 15.19
N GLY A 259 0.70 11.58 14.18
CA GLY A 259 1.55 10.38 14.18
C GLY A 259 1.64 9.72 12.81
N TRP A 260 2.38 8.61 12.76
CA TRP A 260 2.45 7.72 11.60
C TRP A 260 1.55 6.51 11.85
N PHE A 261 0.49 6.39 11.06
CA PHE A 261 -0.49 5.32 11.12
C PHE A 261 -0.43 4.38 9.91
N GLY A 262 -0.83 3.14 10.12
CA GLY A 262 -0.95 2.12 9.09
C GLY A 262 -0.22 0.83 9.46
N VAL A 263 0.14 0.05 8.45
CA VAL A 263 0.60 -1.35 8.61
C VAL A 263 2.03 -1.55 8.12
N LYS A 264 2.66 -0.55 7.50
CA LYS A 264 4.05 -0.67 7.04
C LYS A 264 5.04 -0.46 8.18
N LYS A 265 6.28 -0.87 7.91
CA LYS A 265 7.39 -0.74 8.87
C LYS A 265 7.66 0.73 9.15
N GLY A 266 7.43 1.14 10.40
CA GLY A 266 7.63 2.51 10.88
C GLY A 266 6.34 3.17 11.37
N ALA A 267 5.17 2.65 10.97
CA ALA A 267 3.91 3.02 11.59
C ALA A 267 3.94 2.72 13.10
N SER A 268 3.47 3.69 13.88
CA SER A 268 3.40 3.57 15.35
C SER A 268 2.20 2.73 15.79
N LYS A 269 1.08 2.87 15.08
CA LYS A 269 -0.19 2.17 15.32
C LYS A 269 -0.93 1.96 13.99
N PRO A 270 -1.83 0.98 13.90
CA PRO A 270 -2.67 0.80 12.71
C PRO A 270 -3.67 1.95 12.48
N PHE A 271 -4.13 2.61 13.54
CA PHE A 271 -5.03 3.75 13.48
C PHE A 271 -4.97 4.58 14.79
N PRO A 272 -5.44 5.85 14.79
CA PRO A 272 -5.55 6.69 15.98
C PRO A 272 -6.50 6.09 17.03
N ASP A 273 -6.29 6.47 18.30
CA ASP A 273 -7.27 6.14 19.35
C ASP A 273 -8.53 7.00 19.12
N LEU A 274 -9.68 6.33 18.90
CA LEU A 274 -10.96 6.93 18.52
C LEU A 274 -11.80 7.39 19.72
#